data_AF-A0A522YYF8-F1
#
_entry.id   AF-A0A522YYF8-F1
#
_cell.length_a   1.000
_cell.length_b   1.000
_cell.length_c   1.000
_cell.angle_alpha   90.00
_cell.angle_beta   90.00
_cell.angle_gamma   90.00
#
_symmetry.space_group_name_H-M   'P 1'
#
loop_
_entity.id
_entity.type
_entity.pdbx_description
1 polymer ?
#
loop_
_entity_poly.entity_id
_entity_poly.type
_entity_poly.pdbx_seq_one_letter_code
_entity_poly.pdbx_strand_id
1 'polypeptide(L)'
;MLKLLIAVLALIGLVSSSSIAFADTDYDEKLAFAGNLEETLGHFWAIEQNLDDNNAELALVHATHPIAELYALMKPDLQQSDPAMDAHVEQVLMDLGKKTGKDVTKQDAQKALSDAKDVVEIARTAIVGNDLSNDLNFKMQLMQGLLTTSKGEYAEGVANSQINLMAEFQDGSAFVWRSQQIYNEIKSDIPEHNADELEKFYTDLWAGYEARADPEDIETKADAIIHELDEVRGVQSEETDLLVYVDNIRSLLQETKEQYAAGNADAALSLATKAYLDNFEYLESTLVKQNNPQLSADMEQLMREDLRNMIKAGAPASEVNAHIDKILLKMNDVAKIVPEFPFGALIAMTSILGVVIAITRIKGSKLIQKPAF
;
A
#
# COMPACT_ATOMS: atom_id res chain seq x y z
N MET A 1 58.73 -42.80 17.60
CA MET A 1 58.37 -41.38 17.82
C MET A 1 57.77 -40.85 16.51
N LEU A 2 56.70 -40.03 16.60
CA LEU A 2 55.90 -39.40 15.52
C LEU A 2 54.97 -40.37 14.74
N LYS A 3 53.62 -40.38 14.83
CA LYS A 3 52.49 -39.41 14.91
C LYS A 3 52.20 -38.62 13.61
N LEU A 4 50.90 -38.58 13.27
CA LEU A 4 50.12 -37.80 12.27
C LEU A 4 50.09 -38.38 10.84
N LEU A 5 48.98 -38.97 10.33
CA LEU A 5 47.57 -38.55 10.21
C LEU A 5 47.40 -37.33 9.27
N ILE A 6 47.16 -37.60 7.99
CA ILE A 6 46.59 -36.64 7.03
C ILE A 6 45.09 -36.93 6.98
N ALA A 7 44.32 -36.18 7.76
CA ALA A 7 42.88 -36.06 7.58
C ALA A 7 42.64 -34.77 6.80
N VAL A 8 42.25 -34.91 5.54
CA VAL A 8 41.61 -33.83 4.78
C VAL A 8 40.16 -33.80 5.28
N LEU A 9 39.86 -32.89 6.20
CA LEU A 9 38.50 -32.59 6.62
C LEU A 9 38.02 -31.38 5.80
N ALA A 10 37.13 -31.67 4.87
CA ALA A 10 36.34 -30.71 4.14
C ALA A 10 35.50 -29.89 5.13
N LEU A 11 35.85 -28.62 5.29
CA LEU A 11 34.99 -27.62 5.90
C LEU A 11 34.12 -27.06 4.77
N ILE A 12 32.92 -27.62 4.57
CA ILE A 12 31.95 -27.07 3.61
C ILE A 12 30.65 -26.79 4.37
N GLY A 13 30.42 -25.49 4.55
CA GLY A 13 29.12 -24.80 4.48
C GLY A 13 27.91 -25.42 5.18
N LEU A 14 27.69 -25.00 6.42
CA LEU A 14 26.38 -25.05 7.09
C LEU A 14 25.94 -23.65 7.57
N VAL A 15 26.33 -22.60 6.84
CA VAL A 15 25.94 -21.21 7.10
C VAL A 15 25.29 -20.67 5.83
N SER A 16 23.98 -20.82 5.69
CA SER A 16 23.25 -20.10 4.62
C SER A 16 21.75 -19.95 4.86
N SER A 17 21.09 -20.80 5.66
CA SER A 17 19.65 -20.62 5.92
C SER A 17 19.36 -19.62 7.03
N SER A 18 20.15 -19.59 8.11
CA SER A 18 19.93 -18.66 9.22
C SER A 18 20.20 -17.22 8.83
N SER A 19 21.28 -16.95 8.08
CA SER A 19 21.67 -15.60 7.68
C SER A 19 20.69 -14.92 6.73
N ILE A 20 19.95 -15.69 5.92
CA ILE A 20 18.91 -15.16 5.04
C ILE A 20 17.66 -14.81 5.86
N ALA A 21 17.20 -15.74 6.72
CA ALA A 21 16.05 -15.48 7.60
C ALA A 21 16.27 -14.29 8.55
N PHE A 22 17.49 -14.11 9.09
CA PHE A 22 17.80 -12.94 9.93
C PHE A 22 17.86 -11.62 9.15
N ALA A 23 18.25 -11.65 7.87
CA ALA A 23 18.30 -10.44 7.03
C ALA A 23 16.88 -9.96 6.63
N ASP A 24 15.98 -10.89 6.34
CA ASP A 24 14.58 -10.57 6.04
C ASP A 24 13.86 -10.01 7.28
N THR A 25 14.12 -10.56 8.47
CA THR A 25 13.52 -10.05 9.73
C THR A 25 14.02 -8.65 10.12
N ASP A 26 15.33 -8.36 9.97
CA ASP A 26 15.89 -7.01 10.22
C ASP A 26 15.34 -5.96 9.23
N TYR A 27 15.09 -6.37 7.98
CA TYR A 27 14.44 -5.51 6.99
C TYR A 27 12.99 -5.19 7.38
N ASP A 28 12.21 -6.20 7.73
CA ASP A 28 10.79 -6.04 8.09
C ASP A 28 10.63 -5.20 9.37
N GLU A 29 11.48 -5.41 10.38
CA GLU A 29 11.50 -4.59 11.61
C GLU A 29 11.81 -3.13 11.31
N LYS A 30 12.83 -2.86 10.47
CA LYS A 30 13.17 -1.49 10.05
C LYS A 30 12.10 -0.84 9.19
N LEU A 31 11.43 -1.61 8.33
CA LEU A 31 10.33 -1.13 7.51
C LEU A 31 9.13 -0.74 8.39
N ALA A 32 8.78 -1.57 9.37
CA ALA A 32 7.71 -1.27 10.32
C ALA A 32 8.05 -0.03 11.16
N PHE A 33 9.29 0.06 11.68
CA PHE A 33 9.77 1.23 12.40
C PHE A 33 9.68 2.50 11.55
N ALA A 34 10.19 2.45 10.32
CA ALA A 34 10.15 3.58 9.40
C ALA A 34 8.71 3.96 9.02
N GLY A 35 7.80 3.00 8.85
CA GLY A 35 6.38 3.24 8.60
C GLY A 35 5.74 4.10 9.70
N ASN A 36 5.97 3.76 10.97
CA ASN A 36 5.50 4.55 12.12
C ASN A 36 6.07 5.99 12.12
N LEU A 37 7.31 6.17 11.66
CA LEU A 37 7.89 7.51 11.48
C LEU A 37 7.21 8.28 10.35
N GLU A 38 6.87 7.62 9.24
CA GLU A 38 6.16 8.27 8.14
C GLU A 38 4.72 8.68 8.53
N GLU A 39 3.99 7.85 9.27
CA GLU A 39 2.68 8.21 9.83
C GLU A 39 2.81 9.38 10.82
N THR A 40 3.84 9.38 11.67
CA THR A 40 4.16 10.53 12.53
C THR A 40 4.35 11.82 11.71
N LEU A 41 5.06 11.76 10.58
CA LEU A 41 5.22 12.90 9.66
C LEU A 41 3.92 13.30 8.98
N GLY A 42 3.01 12.36 8.73
CA GLY A 42 1.64 12.63 8.28
C GLY A 42 0.89 13.52 9.28
N HIS A 43 0.82 13.12 10.55
CA HIS A 43 0.19 13.94 11.59
C HIS A 43 0.84 15.32 11.69
N PHE A 44 2.16 15.43 11.52
CA PHE A 44 2.84 16.72 11.55
C PHE A 44 2.36 17.67 10.46
N TRP A 45 2.03 17.15 9.27
CA TRP A 45 1.40 17.94 8.22
C TRP A 45 -0.04 18.34 8.61
N ALA A 46 -0.82 17.43 9.19
CA ALA A 46 -2.17 17.75 9.68
C ALA A 46 -2.17 18.84 10.77
N ILE A 47 -1.14 18.87 11.64
CA ILE A 47 -0.92 19.96 12.61
C ILE A 47 -0.70 21.29 11.87
N GLU A 48 0.16 21.32 10.84
CA GLU A 48 0.44 22.54 10.06
C GLU A 48 -0.82 23.09 9.42
N GLN A 49 -1.62 22.23 8.79
CA GLN A 49 -2.90 22.62 8.18
C GLN A 49 -3.86 23.22 9.20
N ASN A 50 -4.03 22.57 10.36
CA ASN A 50 -4.91 23.08 11.40
C ASN A 50 -4.38 24.37 12.06
N LEU A 51 -3.07 24.56 12.15
CA LEU A 51 -2.48 25.83 12.59
C LEU A 51 -2.66 26.96 11.56
N ASP A 52 -2.69 26.63 10.27
CA ASP A 52 -3.00 27.58 9.19
C ASP A 52 -4.47 27.98 9.19
N ASP A 53 -5.36 27.03 9.50
CA ASP A 53 -6.81 27.25 9.62
C ASP A 53 -7.25 27.86 10.96
N ASN A 54 -6.31 28.15 11.88
CA ASN A 54 -6.57 28.59 13.25
C ASN A 54 -7.43 27.60 14.07
N ASN A 55 -7.35 26.31 13.74
CA ASN A 55 -8.02 25.23 14.45
C ASN A 55 -7.10 24.59 15.50
N ALA A 56 -6.93 25.29 16.62
CA ALA A 56 -6.06 24.81 17.69
C ALA A 56 -6.53 23.51 18.36
N GLU A 57 -7.81 23.15 18.23
CA GLU A 57 -8.35 21.91 18.81
C GLU A 57 -7.92 20.69 18.01
N LEU A 58 -8.12 20.69 16.68
CA LEU A 58 -7.64 19.59 15.84
C LEU A 58 -6.12 19.57 15.72
N ALA A 59 -5.45 20.73 15.76
CA ALA A 59 -3.99 20.76 15.84
C ALA A 59 -3.48 20.01 17.09
N LEU A 60 -4.17 20.15 18.23
CA LEU A 60 -3.81 19.42 19.46
C LEU A 60 -4.10 17.93 19.32
N VAL A 61 -5.23 17.53 18.72
CA VAL A 61 -5.55 16.12 18.47
C VAL A 61 -4.41 15.44 17.70
N HIS A 62 -4.02 15.99 16.56
CA HIS A 62 -2.91 15.48 15.74
C HIS A 62 -1.55 15.55 16.43
N ALA A 63 -1.32 16.55 17.28
CA ALA A 63 -0.12 16.62 18.11
C ALA A 63 -0.03 15.50 19.16
N THR A 64 -1.14 14.85 19.49
CA THR A 64 -1.20 13.77 20.49
C THR A 64 -1.26 12.37 19.90
N HIS A 65 -1.68 12.18 18.64
CA HIS A 65 -1.74 10.86 18.01
C HIS A 65 -0.39 10.14 17.99
N PRO A 66 0.75 10.75 17.57
CA PRO A 66 2.03 10.04 17.52
C PRO A 66 2.50 9.46 18.86
N ILE A 67 2.29 10.17 19.97
CA ILE A 67 2.66 9.67 21.31
C ILE A 67 1.67 8.63 21.84
N ALA A 68 0.39 8.74 21.46
CA ALA A 68 -0.67 7.86 21.95
C ALA A 68 -0.70 6.51 21.21
N GLU A 69 -0.42 6.51 19.91
CA GLU A 69 -0.67 5.37 19.02
C GLU A 69 0.64 4.78 18.47
N LEU A 70 1.57 5.61 18.03
CA LEU A 70 2.74 5.17 17.26
C LEU A 70 3.98 4.92 18.14
N TYR A 71 4.19 5.73 19.18
CA TYR A 71 5.39 5.64 20.03
C TYR A 71 5.54 4.26 20.68
N ALA A 72 4.45 3.64 21.13
CA ALA A 72 4.50 2.31 21.74
C ALA A 72 5.02 1.23 20.77
N LEU A 73 4.78 1.40 19.46
CA LEU A 73 5.24 0.49 18.41
C LEU A 73 6.73 0.72 18.10
N MET A 74 7.20 1.97 18.17
CA MET A 74 8.61 2.34 17.94
C MET A 74 9.53 2.10 19.14
N LYS A 75 8.97 2.06 20.35
CA LYS A 75 9.71 1.99 21.61
C LYS A 75 10.70 0.82 21.70
N PRO A 76 10.37 -0.42 21.30
CA PRO A 76 11.33 -1.54 21.38
C PRO A 76 12.63 -1.25 20.62
N ASP A 77 12.53 -0.73 19.39
CA ASP A 77 13.69 -0.43 18.54
C ASP A 77 14.49 0.76 19.07
N LEU A 78 13.80 1.80 19.55
CA LEU A 78 14.43 2.96 20.20
C LEU A 78 15.24 2.54 21.44
N GLN A 79 14.66 1.72 22.31
CA GLN A 79 15.31 1.23 23.53
C GLN A 79 16.50 0.32 23.24
N GLN A 80 16.38 -0.53 22.22
CA GLN A 80 17.46 -1.42 21.81
C GLN A 80 18.63 -0.64 21.20
N SER A 81 18.34 0.40 20.42
CA SER A 81 19.35 1.24 19.78
C SER A 81 20.05 2.18 20.78
N ASP A 82 19.28 3.01 21.48
CA ASP A 82 19.79 3.92 22.51
C ASP A 82 18.67 4.35 23.48
N PRO A 83 18.68 3.90 24.76
CA PRO A 83 17.71 4.31 25.77
C PRO A 83 17.61 5.83 26.01
N ALA A 84 18.67 6.60 25.74
CA ALA A 84 18.62 8.05 25.82
C ALA A 84 17.84 8.65 24.64
N MET A 85 17.96 8.06 23.44
CA MET A 85 17.16 8.42 22.28
C MET A 85 15.68 8.08 22.48
N ASP A 86 15.35 6.90 23.02
CA ASP A 86 13.99 6.52 23.43
C ASP A 86 13.34 7.61 24.31
N ALA A 87 14.02 7.95 25.41
CA ALA A 87 13.53 8.98 26.32
C ALA A 87 13.42 10.36 25.66
N HIS A 88 14.30 10.67 24.71
CA HIS A 88 14.26 11.94 23.98
C HIS A 88 13.07 12.01 23.02
N VAL A 89 12.81 10.94 22.26
CA VAL A 89 11.65 10.81 21.37
C VAL A 89 10.35 10.95 22.17
N GLU A 90 10.21 10.21 23.26
CA GLU A 90 9.05 10.29 24.15
C GLU A 90 8.81 11.71 24.63
N GLN A 91 9.86 12.35 25.15
CA GLN A 91 9.78 13.70 25.69
C GLN A 91 9.38 14.73 24.63
N VAL A 92 9.93 14.65 23.42
CA VAL A 92 9.65 15.60 22.35
C VAL A 92 8.22 15.43 21.82
N LEU A 93 7.74 14.20 21.65
CA LEU A 93 6.34 13.96 21.25
C LEU A 93 5.34 14.38 22.35
N MET A 94 5.65 14.11 23.63
CA MET A 94 4.85 14.63 24.75
C MET A 94 4.83 16.16 24.79
N ASP A 95 5.96 16.81 24.52
CA ASP A 95 6.06 18.26 24.52
C ASP A 95 5.40 18.91 23.31
N LEU A 96 5.34 18.23 22.16
CA LEU A 96 4.56 18.65 20.99
C LEU A 96 3.09 18.80 21.37
N GLY A 97 2.51 17.79 22.05
CA GLY A 97 1.15 17.87 22.59
C GLY A 97 0.96 19.01 23.58
N LYS A 98 1.89 19.20 24.54
CA LYS A 98 1.80 20.30 25.53
C LYS A 98 1.94 21.70 24.91
N LYS A 99 2.68 21.81 23.80
CA LYS A 99 2.96 23.05 23.08
C LYS A 99 2.07 23.23 21.84
N THR A 100 0.95 22.53 21.80
CA THR A 100 -0.09 22.72 20.78
C THR A 100 -1.43 22.86 21.49
N GLY A 101 -2.34 23.69 20.97
CA GLY A 101 -3.67 23.89 21.57
C GLY A 101 -4.05 25.35 21.77
N LYS A 102 -5.23 25.57 22.37
CA LYS A 102 -5.91 26.88 22.42
C LYS A 102 -5.12 27.98 23.13
N ASP A 103 -4.29 27.62 24.11
CA ASP A 103 -3.52 28.56 24.92
C ASP A 103 -2.06 28.71 24.47
N VAL A 104 -1.69 28.10 23.34
CA VAL A 104 -0.33 28.13 22.79
C VAL A 104 -0.29 29.00 21.54
N THR A 105 0.79 29.79 21.39
CA THR A 105 0.95 30.59 20.17
C THR A 105 1.27 29.69 18.99
N LYS A 106 0.84 30.08 17.79
CA LYS A 106 1.21 29.38 16.55
C LYS A 106 2.72 29.23 16.40
N GLN A 107 3.49 30.25 16.80
CA GLN A 107 4.96 30.23 16.75
C GLN A 107 5.55 29.16 17.69
N ASP A 108 5.02 29.03 18.90
CA ASP A 108 5.49 28.02 19.86
C ASP A 108 5.15 26.60 19.38
N ALA A 109 3.95 26.40 18.80
CA ALA A 109 3.55 25.14 18.21
C ALA A 109 4.43 24.76 17.01
N GLN A 110 4.71 25.71 16.12
CA GLN A 110 5.63 25.51 14.99
C GLN A 110 7.05 25.17 15.45
N LYS A 111 7.52 25.79 16.55
CA LYS A 111 8.82 25.45 17.13
C LYS A 111 8.84 24.03 17.66
N ALA A 112 7.82 23.63 18.41
CA ALA A 112 7.72 22.26 18.93
C ALA A 112 7.64 21.23 17.79
N LEU A 113 6.93 21.57 16.71
CA LEU A 113 6.83 20.73 15.52
C LEU A 113 8.17 20.58 14.80
N SER A 114 8.95 21.66 14.69
CA SER A 114 10.32 21.60 14.15
C SER A 114 11.20 20.69 14.99
N ASP A 115 11.17 20.83 16.32
CA ASP A 115 11.94 19.98 17.24
C ASP A 115 11.52 18.50 17.07
N ALA A 116 10.24 18.22 16.81
CA ALA A 116 9.73 16.87 16.57
C ALA A 116 10.16 16.28 15.21
N LYS A 117 10.15 17.09 14.14
CA LYS A 117 10.67 16.71 12.81
C LYS A 117 12.16 16.32 12.89
N ASP A 118 12.96 17.09 13.63
CA ASP A 118 14.38 16.80 13.82
C ASP A 118 14.61 15.46 14.52
N VAL A 119 13.80 15.14 15.54
CA VAL A 119 13.90 13.87 16.28
C VAL A 119 13.49 12.67 15.42
N VAL A 120 12.48 12.81 14.57
CA VAL A 120 12.10 11.77 13.60
C VAL A 120 13.28 11.44 12.67
N GLU A 121 13.96 12.45 12.15
CA GLU A 121 15.11 12.25 11.25
C GLU A 121 16.31 11.59 11.97
N ILE A 122 16.57 11.99 13.22
CA ILE A 122 17.61 11.37 14.06
C ILE A 122 17.29 9.88 14.28
N ALA A 123 16.05 9.55 14.63
CA ALA A 123 15.62 8.18 14.86
C ALA A 123 15.72 7.33 13.59
N ARG A 124 15.26 7.87 12.44
CA ARG A 124 15.39 7.24 11.12
C ARG A 124 16.85 6.92 10.78
N THR A 125 17.73 7.91 10.93
CA THR A 125 19.16 7.73 10.65
C THR A 125 19.80 6.69 11.57
N ALA A 126 19.45 6.68 12.86
CA ALA A 126 20.06 5.78 13.84
C ALA A 126 19.63 4.32 13.68
N ILE A 127 18.36 4.06 13.35
CA ILE A 127 17.78 2.70 13.34
C ILE A 127 17.73 2.13 11.93
N VAL A 128 17.24 2.90 10.96
CA VAL A 128 17.07 2.44 9.57
C VAL A 128 18.38 2.61 8.80
N GLY A 129 19.08 3.73 9.02
CA GLY A 129 20.30 4.08 8.31
C GLY A 129 20.05 4.70 6.94
N ASN A 130 21.03 5.48 6.45
CA ASN A 130 20.89 6.26 5.23
C ASN A 130 20.72 5.40 3.96
N ASP A 131 21.42 4.27 3.87
CA ASP A 131 21.38 3.43 2.67
C ASP A 131 19.96 2.88 2.45
N LEU A 132 19.37 2.27 3.50
CA LEU A 132 18.02 1.71 3.42
C LEU A 132 16.95 2.81 3.35
N SER A 133 17.14 3.92 4.06
CA SER A 133 16.26 5.09 4.00
C SER A 133 16.11 5.71 2.61
N ASN A 134 17.12 5.51 1.75
CA ASN A 134 17.17 5.99 0.36
C ASN A 134 16.95 4.88 -0.67
N ASP A 135 16.69 3.65 -0.24
CA ASP A 135 16.40 2.54 -1.14
C ASP A 135 15.03 2.72 -1.80
N LEU A 136 14.97 2.47 -3.11
CA LEU A 136 13.78 2.67 -3.93
C LEU A 136 12.64 1.74 -3.50
N ASN A 137 12.93 0.45 -3.29
CA ASN A 137 11.92 -0.54 -2.89
C ASN A 137 11.41 -0.25 -1.49
N PHE A 138 12.31 0.11 -0.58
CA PHE A 138 11.95 0.49 0.79
C PHE A 138 10.98 1.68 0.80
N LYS A 139 11.27 2.73 0.03
CA LYS A 139 10.38 3.89 -0.11
C LYS A 139 9.01 3.54 -0.68
N MET A 140 8.95 2.69 -1.70
CA MET A 140 7.67 2.24 -2.26
C MET A 140 6.85 1.44 -1.24
N GLN A 141 7.49 0.60 -0.41
CA GLN A 141 6.77 -0.11 0.65
C GLN A 141 6.24 0.81 1.74
N LEU A 142 6.97 1.88 2.08
CA LEU A 142 6.47 2.91 2.99
C LEU A 142 5.24 3.63 2.42
N MET A 143 5.25 3.94 1.13
CA MET A 143 4.09 4.49 0.43
C MET A 143 2.88 3.56 0.50
N GLN A 144 3.07 2.26 0.31
CA GLN A 144 2.01 1.26 0.42
C GLN A 144 1.44 1.17 1.84
N GLY A 145 2.29 1.21 2.87
CA GLY A 145 1.85 1.25 4.27
C GLY A 145 0.97 2.45 4.57
N LEU A 146 1.42 3.65 4.20
CA LEU A 146 0.66 4.89 4.37
C LEU A 146 -0.69 4.87 3.66
N LEU A 147 -0.73 4.38 2.42
CA LEU A 147 -1.98 4.26 1.65
C LEU A 147 -2.92 3.24 2.28
N THR A 148 -2.39 2.14 2.84
CA THR A 148 -3.20 1.14 3.56
C THR A 148 -3.82 1.73 4.81
N THR A 149 -3.05 2.43 5.64
CA THR A 149 -3.56 3.11 6.84
C THR A 149 -4.59 4.19 6.45
N SER A 150 -4.29 4.96 5.39
CA SER A 150 -5.20 5.98 4.84
C SER A 150 -6.60 5.47 4.52
N LYS A 151 -6.71 4.25 3.96
CA LYS A 151 -8.01 3.61 3.68
C LYS A 151 -8.83 3.41 4.96
N GLY A 152 -8.19 2.91 6.02
CA GLY A 152 -8.81 2.68 7.32
C GLY A 152 -9.32 3.99 7.93
N GLU A 153 -8.43 4.99 8.04
CA GLU A 153 -8.76 6.29 8.61
C GLU A 153 -9.90 7.00 7.86
N TYR A 154 -9.90 6.93 6.53
CA TYR A 154 -10.98 7.49 5.73
C TYR A 154 -12.33 6.79 6.01
N ALA A 155 -12.33 5.47 6.12
CA ALA A 155 -13.54 4.69 6.38
C ALA A 155 -14.13 4.95 7.77
N GLU A 156 -13.28 5.30 8.75
CA GLU A 156 -13.72 5.77 10.07
C GLU A 156 -14.22 7.23 10.01
N GLY A 157 -13.54 8.06 9.23
CA GLY A 157 -13.83 9.49 9.06
C GLY A 157 -15.11 9.81 8.30
N VAL A 158 -15.46 9.02 7.29
CA VAL A 158 -16.52 9.34 6.32
C VAL A 158 -17.57 8.23 6.22
N ALA A 159 -18.84 8.61 6.35
CA ALA A 159 -19.95 7.72 5.98
C ALA A 159 -21.12 8.52 5.41
N ASN A 160 -21.84 7.94 4.44
CA ASN A 160 -22.96 8.59 3.74
C ASN A 160 -22.58 9.96 3.13
N SER A 161 -21.38 10.05 2.53
CA SER A 161 -20.81 11.27 1.96
C SER A 161 -20.67 12.45 2.94
N GLN A 162 -20.61 12.16 4.24
CA GLN A 162 -20.41 13.14 5.31
C GLN A 162 -19.18 12.79 6.13
N ILE A 163 -18.43 13.83 6.52
CA ILE A 163 -17.32 13.70 7.47
C ILE A 163 -17.92 13.62 8.87
N ASN A 164 -17.86 12.44 9.47
CA ASN A 164 -18.35 12.16 10.81
C ASN A 164 -17.27 12.35 11.86
N LEU A 165 -16.03 11.97 11.53
CA LEU A 165 -14.85 12.16 12.37
C LEU A 165 -13.80 12.95 11.58
N MET A 166 -13.67 14.24 11.87
CA MET A 166 -12.77 15.12 11.15
C MET A 166 -11.29 14.79 11.39
N ALA A 167 -10.95 14.25 12.57
CA ALA A 167 -9.58 13.80 12.87
C ALA A 167 -9.18 12.65 11.93
N GLU A 168 -9.96 11.57 11.88
CA GLU A 168 -9.65 10.42 11.00
C GLU A 168 -9.68 10.79 9.51
N PHE A 169 -10.61 11.67 9.09
CA PHE A 169 -10.59 12.20 7.73
C PHE A 169 -9.28 12.96 7.42
N GLN A 170 -8.79 13.76 8.37
CA GLN A 170 -7.52 14.47 8.22
C GLN A 170 -6.33 13.52 8.24
N ASP A 171 -6.32 12.50 9.09
CA ASP A 171 -5.26 11.48 9.14
C ASP A 171 -5.19 10.69 7.83
N GLY A 172 -6.33 10.22 7.33
CA GLY A 172 -6.42 9.59 6.02
C GLY A 172 -5.80 10.44 4.92
N SER A 173 -6.18 11.73 4.85
CA SER A 173 -5.65 12.65 3.84
C SER A 173 -4.15 12.96 4.03
N ALA A 174 -3.69 13.01 5.28
CA ALA A 174 -2.31 13.29 5.61
C ALA A 174 -1.38 12.13 5.21
N PHE A 175 -1.84 10.89 5.32
CA PHE A 175 -1.09 9.72 4.87
C PHE A 175 -1.04 9.62 3.34
N VAL A 176 -2.11 10.02 2.62
CA VAL A 176 -2.03 10.20 1.15
C VAL A 176 -0.99 11.27 0.80
N TRP A 177 -1.05 12.42 1.46
CA TRP A 177 -0.09 13.50 1.22
C TRP A 177 1.34 13.05 1.45
N ARG A 178 1.60 12.33 2.54
CA ARG A 178 2.94 11.85 2.89
C ARG A 178 3.44 10.82 1.87
N SER A 179 2.60 9.89 1.46
CA SER A 179 2.90 8.92 0.40
C SER A 179 3.29 9.63 -0.90
N GLN A 180 2.55 10.69 -1.27
CA GLN A 180 2.86 11.49 -2.44
C GLN A 180 4.16 12.31 -2.30
N GLN A 181 4.56 12.71 -1.08
CA GLN A 181 5.88 13.33 -0.88
C GLN A 181 7.01 12.33 -1.15
N ILE A 182 6.87 11.10 -0.67
CA ILE A 182 7.85 10.03 -0.94
C ILE A 182 7.89 9.75 -2.45
N TYR A 183 6.73 9.63 -3.10
CA TYR A 183 6.64 9.49 -4.56
C TYR A 183 7.43 10.59 -5.30
N ASN A 184 7.26 11.85 -4.91
CA ASN A 184 7.95 12.97 -5.54
C ASN A 184 9.49 12.89 -5.43
N GLU A 185 10.02 12.22 -4.40
CA GLU A 185 11.45 11.97 -4.27
C GLU A 185 11.96 10.88 -5.21
N ILE A 186 11.13 9.89 -5.52
CA ILE A 186 11.53 8.68 -6.28
C ILE A 186 11.04 8.67 -7.72
N LYS A 187 10.17 9.61 -8.13
CA LYS A 187 9.49 9.57 -9.43
C LYS A 187 10.43 9.48 -10.64
N SER A 188 11.65 10.03 -10.54
CA SER A 188 12.63 9.97 -11.63
C SER A 188 13.27 8.58 -11.79
N ASP A 189 13.15 7.73 -10.78
CA ASP A 189 13.67 6.37 -10.75
C ASP A 189 12.58 5.33 -11.10
N ILE A 190 11.33 5.77 -11.27
CA ILE A 190 10.19 4.96 -11.71
C ILE A 190 10.10 5.01 -13.25
N PRO A 191 9.78 3.90 -13.94
CA PRO A 191 9.58 3.93 -15.39
C PRO A 191 8.50 4.95 -15.80
N GLU A 192 8.72 5.65 -16.92
CA GLU A 192 7.88 6.79 -17.35
C GLU A 192 6.38 6.46 -17.41
N HIS A 193 6.03 5.29 -17.97
CA HIS A 193 4.63 4.81 -18.02
C HIS A 193 4.02 4.68 -16.62
N ASN A 194 4.72 4.00 -15.70
CA ASN A 194 4.25 3.80 -14.33
C ASN A 194 4.17 5.12 -13.55
N ALA A 195 5.13 6.03 -13.78
CA ALA A 195 5.12 7.35 -13.18
C ALA A 195 3.88 8.16 -13.63
N ASP A 196 3.57 8.16 -14.92
CA ASP A 196 2.38 8.83 -15.47
C ASP A 196 1.09 8.27 -14.86
N GLU A 197 0.98 6.95 -14.70
CA GLU A 197 -0.17 6.28 -14.06
C GLU A 197 -0.29 6.61 -12.57
N LEU A 198 0.81 6.64 -11.83
CA LEU A 198 0.80 7.06 -10.42
C LEU A 198 0.29 8.51 -10.25
N GLU A 199 0.75 9.46 -11.06
CA GLU A 199 0.27 10.86 -11.00
C GLU A 199 -1.24 10.96 -11.23
N LYS A 200 -1.71 10.19 -12.21
CA LYS A 200 -3.09 9.99 -12.60
C LYS A 200 -3.94 9.38 -11.46
N PHE A 201 -3.44 8.34 -10.78
CA PHE A 201 -4.13 7.67 -9.67
C PHE A 201 -4.16 8.53 -8.41
N TYR A 202 -3.07 9.23 -8.07
CA TYR A 202 -3.09 10.23 -6.99
C TYR A 202 -4.11 11.32 -7.23
N THR A 203 -4.22 11.81 -8.48
CA THR A 203 -5.23 12.81 -8.85
C THR A 203 -6.64 12.27 -8.63
N ASP A 204 -6.92 11.03 -9.02
CA ASP A 204 -8.22 10.38 -8.82
C ASP A 204 -8.52 10.17 -7.32
N LEU A 205 -7.54 9.75 -6.52
CA LEU A 205 -7.66 9.59 -5.06
C LEU A 205 -8.00 10.91 -4.36
N TRP A 206 -7.28 11.99 -4.66
CA TRP A 206 -7.56 13.31 -4.11
C TRP A 206 -8.95 13.82 -4.50
N ALA A 207 -9.37 13.62 -5.75
CA ALA A 207 -10.73 13.96 -6.18
C ALA A 207 -11.79 13.17 -5.38
N GLY A 208 -11.52 11.91 -5.04
CA GLY A 208 -12.38 11.12 -4.16
C GLY A 208 -12.51 11.73 -2.76
N TYR A 209 -11.38 12.13 -2.15
CA TYR A 209 -11.36 12.81 -0.85
C TYR A 209 -12.15 14.12 -0.88
N GLU A 210 -11.96 14.95 -1.91
CA GLU A 210 -12.69 16.22 -2.09
C GLU A 210 -14.20 16.01 -2.23
N ALA A 211 -14.60 14.97 -2.97
CA ALA A 211 -16.00 14.60 -3.18
C ALA A 211 -16.63 13.90 -1.96
N ARG A 212 -15.82 13.50 -0.96
CA ARG A 212 -16.24 12.64 0.15
C ARG A 212 -16.89 11.37 -0.39
N ALA A 213 -16.23 10.76 -1.37
CA ALA A 213 -16.68 9.53 -1.99
C ALA A 213 -16.90 8.42 -0.95
N ASP A 214 -17.65 7.39 -1.33
CA ASP A 214 -17.85 6.23 -0.46
C ASP A 214 -16.51 5.57 -0.13
N PRO A 215 -16.32 5.03 1.09
CA PRO A 215 -15.04 4.43 1.50
C PRO A 215 -14.50 3.36 0.54
N GLU A 216 -15.39 2.56 -0.05
CA GLU A 216 -15.02 1.55 -1.06
C GLU A 216 -14.40 2.20 -2.31
N ASP A 217 -14.89 3.37 -2.74
CA ASP A 217 -14.35 4.09 -3.89
C ASP A 217 -12.97 4.71 -3.60
N ILE A 218 -12.70 5.08 -2.34
CA ILE A 218 -11.37 5.50 -1.88
C ILE A 218 -10.41 4.32 -1.79
N GLU A 219 -10.88 3.18 -1.28
CA GLU A 219 -10.10 1.94 -1.25
C GLU A 219 -9.66 1.52 -2.65
N THR A 220 -10.58 1.42 -3.61
CA THR A 220 -10.26 1.15 -5.03
C THR A 220 -9.17 2.09 -5.59
N LYS A 221 -9.21 3.39 -5.27
CA LYS A 221 -8.24 4.36 -5.78
C LYS A 221 -6.88 4.24 -5.10
N ALA A 222 -6.85 3.98 -3.79
CA ALA A 222 -5.61 3.75 -3.06
C ALA A 222 -4.96 2.43 -3.49
N ASP A 223 -5.76 1.38 -3.71
CA ASP A 223 -5.29 0.07 -4.16
C ASP A 223 -4.70 0.11 -5.57
N ALA A 224 -5.25 0.94 -6.47
CA ALA A 224 -4.62 1.19 -7.78
C ALA A 224 -3.19 1.74 -7.66
N ILE A 225 -2.95 2.67 -6.73
CA ILE A 225 -1.60 3.19 -6.47
C ILE A 225 -0.71 2.08 -5.88
N ILE A 226 -1.24 1.29 -4.93
CA ILE A 226 -0.49 0.21 -4.29
C ILE A 226 -0.07 -0.85 -5.32
N HIS A 227 -0.99 -1.24 -6.20
CA HIS A 227 -0.72 -2.22 -7.24
C HIS A 227 0.30 -1.70 -8.24
N GLU A 228 0.17 -0.44 -8.67
CA GLU A 228 1.12 0.19 -9.59
C GLU A 228 2.56 0.19 -9.01
N LEU A 229 2.69 0.40 -7.69
CA LEU A 229 3.98 0.26 -7.00
C LEU A 229 4.48 -1.20 -6.98
N ASP A 230 3.58 -2.17 -6.84
CA ASP A 230 3.94 -3.59 -6.93
C ASP A 230 4.41 -4.00 -8.32
N GLU A 231 3.81 -3.45 -9.39
CA GLU A 231 4.26 -3.64 -10.77
C GLU A 231 5.71 -3.17 -10.94
N VAL A 232 6.03 -1.95 -10.46
CA VAL A 232 7.38 -1.37 -10.51
C VAL A 232 8.38 -2.24 -9.73
N ARG A 233 7.96 -2.77 -8.57
CA ARG A 233 8.76 -3.68 -7.75
C ARG A 233 8.93 -5.07 -8.36
N GLY A 234 8.16 -5.41 -9.38
CA GLY A 234 8.09 -6.76 -9.94
C GLY A 234 7.45 -7.78 -9.01
N VAL A 235 6.65 -7.32 -8.04
CA VAL A 235 5.81 -8.18 -7.19
C VAL A 235 4.66 -8.68 -8.06
N GLN A 236 4.53 -10.00 -8.19
CA GLN A 236 3.42 -10.58 -8.94
C GLN A 236 2.19 -10.61 -8.04
N SER A 237 1.07 -10.08 -8.52
CA SER A 237 -0.25 -10.40 -7.95
C SER A 237 -0.40 -11.92 -7.89
N GLU A 238 -0.95 -12.45 -6.79
CA GLU A 238 -1.17 -13.89 -6.63
C GLU A 238 -1.83 -14.50 -7.88
N GLU A 239 -1.47 -15.75 -8.21
CA GLU A 239 -1.99 -16.51 -9.36
C GLU A 239 -3.53 -16.60 -9.31
N THR A 240 -4.19 -15.54 -9.77
CA THR A 240 -5.63 -15.40 -9.89
C THR A 240 -6.01 -15.79 -11.31
N ASP A 241 -7.14 -16.46 -11.47
CA ASP A 241 -7.69 -16.71 -12.81
C ASP A 241 -8.02 -15.37 -13.46
N LEU A 242 -7.16 -14.91 -14.37
CA LEU A 242 -7.25 -13.59 -14.99
C LEU A 242 -8.54 -13.42 -15.80
N LEU A 243 -9.19 -14.51 -16.17
CA LEU A 243 -10.53 -14.46 -16.78
C LEU A 243 -11.59 -13.90 -15.83
N VAL A 244 -11.42 -14.00 -14.51
CA VAL A 244 -12.34 -13.41 -13.54
C VAL A 244 -12.38 -11.89 -13.71
N TYR A 245 -11.23 -11.24 -13.87
CA TYR A 245 -11.18 -9.79 -14.14
C TYR A 245 -11.86 -9.44 -15.45
N VAL A 246 -11.65 -10.23 -16.51
CA VAL A 246 -12.33 -10.05 -17.81
C VAL A 246 -13.86 -10.10 -17.65
N ASP A 247 -14.37 -11.08 -16.92
CA ASP A 247 -15.81 -11.26 -16.72
C ASP A 247 -16.40 -10.19 -15.81
N ASN A 248 -15.68 -9.78 -14.75
CA ASN A 248 -16.06 -8.65 -13.92
C ASN A 248 -16.15 -7.35 -14.72
N ILE A 249 -15.17 -7.06 -15.59
CA ILE A 249 -15.19 -5.88 -16.45
C ILE A 249 -16.44 -5.88 -17.33
N ARG A 250 -16.77 -7.03 -17.93
CA ARG A 250 -17.98 -7.14 -18.76
C ARG A 250 -19.25 -6.86 -17.97
N SER A 251 -19.35 -7.38 -16.73
CA SER A 251 -20.50 -7.11 -15.85
C SER A 251 -20.59 -5.64 -15.49
N LEU A 252 -19.51 -5.06 -14.96
CA LEU A 252 -19.46 -3.66 -14.52
C LEU A 252 -19.75 -2.69 -15.67
N LEU A 253 -19.25 -2.96 -16.87
CA LEU A 253 -19.54 -2.15 -18.06
C LEU A 253 -21.00 -2.27 -18.51
N GLN A 254 -21.63 -3.43 -18.34
CA GLN A 254 -23.05 -3.60 -18.62
C GLN A 254 -23.90 -2.84 -17.60
N GLU A 255 -23.56 -2.93 -16.31
CA GLU A 255 -24.22 -2.16 -15.24
C GLU A 255 -24.00 -0.64 -15.41
N THR A 256 -22.83 -0.23 -15.90
CA THR A 256 -22.53 1.17 -16.25
C THR A 256 -23.54 1.71 -17.27
N LYS A 257 -23.86 0.95 -18.32
CA LYS A 257 -24.88 1.34 -19.31
C LYS A 257 -26.24 1.54 -18.66
N GLU A 258 -26.62 0.63 -17.77
CA GLU A 258 -27.92 0.64 -17.10
C GLU A 258 -28.07 1.85 -16.19
N GLN A 259 -27.06 2.11 -15.35
CA GLN A 259 -27.04 3.27 -14.46
C GLN A 259 -27.03 4.59 -15.25
N TYR A 260 -26.22 4.68 -16.30
CA TYR A 260 -26.14 5.90 -17.11
C TYR A 260 -27.46 6.18 -17.85
N ALA A 261 -28.10 5.15 -18.41
CA ALA A 261 -29.40 5.27 -19.06
C ALA A 261 -30.53 5.66 -18.08
N ALA A 262 -30.40 5.29 -16.81
CA ALA A 262 -31.31 5.70 -15.73
C ALA A 262 -31.06 7.15 -15.25
N GLY A 263 -30.03 7.82 -15.76
CA GLY A 263 -29.64 9.18 -15.34
C GLY A 263 -28.74 9.22 -14.10
N ASN A 264 -28.29 8.07 -13.61
CA ASN A 264 -27.42 7.95 -12.43
C ASN A 264 -25.95 8.07 -12.85
N ALA A 265 -25.54 9.27 -13.28
CA ALA A 265 -24.20 9.50 -13.83
C ALA A 265 -23.06 9.19 -12.85
N ASP A 266 -23.21 9.55 -11.57
CA ASP A 266 -22.18 9.29 -10.55
C ASP A 266 -22.00 7.79 -10.30
N ALA A 267 -23.11 7.04 -10.21
CA ALA A 267 -23.07 5.59 -10.07
C ALA A 267 -22.44 4.91 -11.30
N ALA A 268 -22.78 5.38 -12.51
CA ALA A 268 -22.16 4.90 -13.73
C ALA A 268 -20.66 5.19 -13.78
N LEU A 269 -20.24 6.38 -13.33
CA LEU A 269 -18.83 6.74 -13.27
C LEU A 269 -18.06 5.87 -12.27
N SER A 270 -18.65 5.57 -11.10
CA SER A 270 -18.05 4.67 -10.11
C SER A 270 -17.89 3.26 -10.69
N LEU A 271 -18.92 2.68 -11.31
CA LEU A 271 -18.84 1.37 -11.96
C LEU A 271 -17.79 1.31 -13.08
N ALA A 272 -17.73 2.34 -13.94
CA ALA A 272 -16.70 2.44 -14.97
C ALA A 272 -15.29 2.55 -14.39
N THR A 273 -15.16 3.23 -13.24
CA THR A 273 -13.88 3.35 -12.53
C THR A 273 -13.46 2.01 -11.92
N LYS A 274 -14.36 1.28 -11.26
CA LYS A 274 -14.11 -0.09 -10.76
C LYS A 274 -13.77 -1.08 -11.88
N ALA A 275 -14.43 -0.96 -13.04
CA ALA A 275 -14.11 -1.79 -14.20
C ALA A 275 -12.65 -1.60 -14.66
N TYR A 276 -12.11 -0.39 -14.53
CA TYR A 276 -10.72 -0.13 -14.88
C TYR A 276 -9.76 -0.46 -13.73
N LEU A 277 -9.91 0.22 -12.58
CA LEU A 277 -8.96 0.15 -11.46
C LEU A 277 -8.97 -1.21 -10.75
N ASP A 278 -10.14 -1.76 -10.40
CA ASP A 278 -10.21 -3.04 -9.66
C ASP A 278 -10.01 -4.27 -10.57
N ASN A 279 -9.92 -4.09 -11.90
CA ASN A 279 -9.96 -5.22 -12.82
C ASN A 279 -9.03 -5.11 -14.03
N PHE A 280 -9.15 -4.08 -14.86
CA PHE A 280 -8.35 -4.02 -16.09
C PHE A 280 -6.87 -3.80 -15.80
N GLU A 281 -6.57 -3.00 -14.79
CA GLU A 281 -5.21 -2.72 -14.34
C GLU A 281 -4.46 -4.06 -14.05
N TYR A 282 -5.07 -4.98 -13.30
CA TYR A 282 -4.53 -6.33 -13.05
C TYR A 282 -4.28 -7.20 -14.31
N LEU A 283 -4.79 -6.81 -15.48
CA LEU A 283 -4.56 -7.49 -16.76
C LEU A 283 -3.42 -6.88 -17.58
N GLU A 284 -3.01 -5.64 -17.28
CA GLU A 284 -2.06 -4.84 -18.05
C GLU A 284 -0.72 -5.54 -18.21
N SER A 285 -0.07 -5.86 -17.09
CA SER A 285 1.26 -6.47 -17.13
C SER A 285 1.26 -7.81 -17.87
N THR A 286 0.16 -8.57 -17.83
CA THR A 286 0.00 -9.81 -18.61
C THR A 286 -0.05 -9.52 -20.10
N LEU A 287 -0.83 -8.53 -20.54
CA LEU A 287 -0.90 -8.14 -21.95
C LEU A 287 0.46 -7.70 -22.49
N VAL A 288 1.19 -6.89 -21.73
CA VAL A 288 2.54 -6.44 -22.08
C VAL A 288 3.50 -7.62 -22.18
N LYS A 289 3.53 -8.52 -21.18
CA LYS A 289 4.39 -9.72 -21.17
C LYS A 289 4.08 -10.68 -22.33
N GLN A 290 2.83 -10.79 -22.74
CA GLN A 290 2.40 -11.58 -23.89
C GLN A 290 2.59 -10.85 -25.24
N ASN A 291 3.40 -9.78 -25.27
CA ASN A 291 3.74 -9.02 -26.48
C ASN A 291 2.52 -8.32 -27.13
N ASN A 292 1.59 -7.82 -26.30
CA ASN A 292 0.45 -7.01 -26.72
C ASN A 292 0.39 -5.61 -26.04
N PRO A 293 1.49 -4.84 -25.98
CA PRO A 293 1.51 -3.53 -25.30
C PRO A 293 0.57 -2.50 -25.95
N GLN A 294 0.38 -2.56 -27.27
CA GLN A 294 -0.59 -1.66 -27.94
C GLN A 294 -2.03 -1.97 -27.51
N LEU A 295 -2.34 -3.24 -27.19
CA LEU A 295 -3.68 -3.58 -26.71
C LEU A 295 -3.91 -3.07 -25.29
N SER A 296 -2.92 -3.13 -24.39
CA SER A 296 -3.11 -2.54 -23.05
C SER A 296 -3.28 -1.03 -23.14
N ALA A 297 -2.39 -0.33 -23.86
CA ALA A 297 -2.50 1.12 -24.07
C ALA A 297 -3.83 1.54 -24.73
N ASP A 298 -4.31 0.79 -25.73
CA ASP A 298 -5.63 1.04 -26.33
C ASP A 298 -6.76 0.88 -25.31
N MET A 299 -6.69 -0.14 -24.44
CA MET A 299 -7.72 -0.42 -23.45
C MET A 299 -7.68 0.58 -22.29
N GLU A 300 -6.49 0.97 -21.82
CA GLU A 300 -6.28 2.06 -20.86
C GLU A 300 -6.95 3.33 -21.40
N GLN A 301 -6.62 3.76 -22.63
CA GLN A 301 -7.24 4.95 -23.23
C GLN A 301 -8.77 4.84 -23.30
N LEU A 302 -9.31 3.68 -23.70
CA LEU A 302 -10.76 3.53 -23.85
C LEU A 302 -11.50 3.52 -22.51
N MET A 303 -10.96 2.84 -21.51
CA MET A 303 -11.61 2.63 -20.21
C MET A 303 -11.32 3.77 -19.23
N ARG A 304 -10.05 4.12 -19.07
CA ARG A 304 -9.57 5.12 -18.11
C ARG A 304 -9.93 6.54 -18.56
N GLU A 305 -9.64 6.87 -19.81
CA GLU A 305 -9.77 8.25 -20.29
C GLU A 305 -11.13 8.47 -20.95
N ASP A 306 -11.37 7.82 -22.09
CA ASP A 306 -12.48 8.16 -22.97
C ASP A 306 -13.83 7.90 -22.28
N LEU A 307 -14.05 6.70 -21.72
CA LEU A 307 -15.33 6.35 -21.12
C LEU A 307 -15.67 7.25 -19.92
N ARG A 308 -14.71 7.42 -19.00
CA ARG A 308 -14.89 8.25 -17.79
C ARG A 308 -15.12 9.71 -18.18
N ASN A 309 -14.38 10.25 -19.15
CA ASN A 309 -14.56 11.61 -19.63
C ASN A 309 -15.92 11.82 -20.33
N MET A 310 -16.40 10.83 -21.10
CA MET A 310 -17.73 10.88 -21.71
C MET A 310 -18.84 10.94 -20.66
N ILE A 311 -18.75 10.14 -19.59
CA ILE A 311 -19.72 10.15 -18.48
C ILE A 311 -19.67 11.50 -17.74
N LYS A 312 -18.47 11.98 -17.37
CA LYS A 312 -18.26 13.27 -16.70
C LYS A 312 -18.78 14.45 -17.53
N ALA A 313 -18.63 14.39 -18.86
CA ALA A 313 -19.08 15.43 -19.77
C ALA A 313 -20.59 15.38 -20.09
N GLY A 314 -21.33 14.37 -19.57
CA GLY A 314 -22.75 14.20 -19.85
C GLY A 314 -23.03 13.89 -21.33
N ALA A 315 -22.15 13.11 -21.98
CA ALA A 315 -22.33 12.71 -23.38
C ALA A 315 -23.66 11.95 -23.59
N PRO A 316 -24.26 11.98 -24.80
CA PRO A 316 -25.50 11.25 -25.06
C PRO A 316 -25.39 9.76 -24.71
N ALA A 317 -26.42 9.19 -24.06
CA ALA A 317 -26.41 7.78 -23.65
C ALA A 317 -26.14 6.79 -24.80
N SER A 318 -26.56 7.13 -26.02
CA SER A 318 -26.24 6.35 -27.23
C SER A 318 -24.75 6.33 -27.56
N GLU A 319 -24.04 7.43 -27.34
CA GLU A 319 -22.60 7.52 -27.57
C GLU A 319 -21.82 6.77 -26.48
N VAL A 320 -22.21 6.94 -25.21
CA VAL A 320 -21.63 6.18 -24.09
C VAL A 320 -21.83 4.67 -24.30
N ASN A 321 -23.04 4.23 -24.67
CA ASN A 321 -23.31 2.82 -24.95
C ASN A 321 -22.47 2.28 -26.10
N ALA A 322 -22.35 3.04 -27.20
CA ALA A 322 -21.53 2.64 -28.35
C ALA A 322 -20.04 2.54 -27.99
N HIS A 323 -19.54 3.42 -27.11
CA HIS A 323 -18.17 3.35 -26.62
C HIS A 323 -17.95 2.14 -25.72
N ILE A 324 -18.90 1.84 -24.83
CA ILE A 324 -18.84 0.61 -24.01
C ILE A 324 -18.89 -0.64 -24.90
N ASP A 325 -19.72 -0.66 -25.95
CA ASP A 325 -19.73 -1.78 -26.91
C ASP A 325 -18.37 -1.98 -27.59
N LYS A 326 -17.68 -0.88 -27.92
CA LYS A 326 -16.30 -0.92 -28.45
C LYS A 326 -15.32 -1.54 -27.45
N ILE A 327 -15.42 -1.20 -26.17
CA ILE A 327 -14.59 -1.78 -25.10
C ILE A 327 -14.88 -3.28 -24.98
N LEU A 328 -16.15 -3.67 -24.89
CA LEU A 328 -16.57 -5.07 -24.76
C LEU A 328 -16.10 -5.92 -25.96
N LEU A 329 -16.08 -5.35 -27.17
CA LEU A 329 -15.55 -6.03 -28.35
C LEU A 329 -14.04 -6.29 -28.23
N LYS A 330 -13.25 -5.29 -27.84
CA LYS A 330 -11.80 -5.45 -27.62
C LYS A 330 -11.49 -6.35 -26.42
N MET A 331 -12.36 -6.39 -25.41
CA MET A 331 -12.22 -7.30 -24.29
C MET A 331 -12.27 -8.78 -24.72
N ASN A 332 -12.88 -9.10 -25.86
CA ASN A 332 -12.80 -10.45 -26.44
C ASN A 332 -11.41 -10.80 -26.96
N ASP A 333 -10.59 -9.81 -27.31
CA ASP A 333 -9.19 -10.04 -27.71
C ASP A 333 -8.30 -10.19 -26.47
N VAL A 334 -8.54 -9.37 -25.42
CA VAL A 334 -7.91 -9.54 -24.10
C VAL A 334 -8.13 -10.96 -23.56
N ALA A 335 -9.38 -11.45 -23.60
CA ALA A 335 -9.75 -12.79 -23.15
C ALA A 335 -9.02 -13.94 -23.87
N LYS A 336 -8.48 -13.73 -25.07
CA LYS A 336 -7.70 -14.74 -25.82
C LYS A 336 -6.23 -14.75 -25.43
N ILE A 337 -5.75 -13.67 -24.82
CA ILE A 337 -4.34 -13.47 -24.47
C ILE A 337 -4.10 -13.85 -23.02
N VAL A 338 -5.00 -13.44 -22.12
CA VAL A 338 -4.91 -13.80 -20.71
C VAL A 338 -5.16 -15.30 -20.58
N PRO A 339 -4.25 -16.06 -19.93
CA PRO A 339 -4.39 -17.50 -19.82
C PRO A 339 -5.63 -17.86 -18.98
N GLU A 340 -6.43 -18.82 -19.47
CA GLU A 340 -7.33 -19.56 -18.57
C GLU A 340 -6.44 -20.32 -17.59
N PHE A 341 -6.70 -20.24 -16.28
CA PHE A 341 -5.91 -21.01 -15.33
C PHE A 341 -6.04 -22.51 -15.63
N PRO A 342 -4.97 -23.23 -16.04
CA PRO A 342 -5.08 -24.64 -16.24
C PRO A 342 -5.00 -25.29 -14.86
N PHE A 343 -6.11 -25.89 -14.39
CA PHE A 343 -6.13 -26.80 -13.22
C PHE A 343 -5.01 -27.87 -13.22
N GLY A 344 -4.29 -28.07 -14.35
CA GLY A 344 -3.15 -28.99 -14.49
C GLY A 344 -1.75 -28.45 -14.16
N ALA A 345 -1.55 -27.14 -13.93
CA ALA A 345 -0.22 -26.58 -13.61
C ALA A 345 0.26 -26.88 -12.18
N LEU A 346 -0.66 -27.25 -11.27
CA LEU A 346 -0.35 -27.61 -9.88
C LEU A 346 0.61 -28.83 -9.77
N ILE A 347 0.69 -29.67 -10.81
CA ILE A 347 1.56 -30.86 -10.79
C ILE A 347 3.01 -30.51 -11.18
N ALA A 348 3.26 -29.37 -11.83
CA ALA A 348 4.59 -29.04 -12.36
C ALA A 348 5.48 -28.17 -11.43
N MET A 349 4.90 -27.53 -10.41
CA MET A 349 5.59 -26.53 -9.55
C MET A 349 5.83 -27.00 -8.10
N THR A 350 5.85 -28.30 -7.82
CA THR A 350 6.31 -28.83 -6.50
C THR A 350 7.80 -29.16 -6.46
N SER A 351 8.59 -28.75 -7.45
CA SER A 351 10.03 -29.07 -7.53
C SER A 351 10.99 -27.94 -7.11
N ILE A 352 10.48 -26.79 -6.64
CA ILE A 352 11.31 -25.76 -5.97
C ILE A 352 10.64 -25.30 -4.67
N LEU A 353 10.36 -26.24 -3.77
CA LEU A 353 10.40 -25.98 -2.34
C LEU A 353 10.95 -27.24 -1.66
N GLY A 354 12.27 -27.33 -1.66
CA GLY A 354 12.99 -28.35 -0.92
C GLY A 354 12.82 -28.12 0.58
N VAL A 355 12.42 -29.20 1.27
CA VAL A 355 12.45 -29.42 2.73
C VAL A 355 11.16 -29.07 3.48
N VAL A 356 10.15 -29.94 3.34
CA VAL A 356 9.48 -30.52 4.52
C VAL A 356 9.51 -32.04 4.38
N ILE A 357 10.42 -32.65 5.12
CA ILE A 357 10.57 -34.11 5.22
C ILE A 357 9.33 -34.67 5.92
N ALA A 358 8.48 -35.35 5.16
CA ALA A 358 7.55 -36.34 5.69
C ALA A 358 8.34 -37.63 6.01
N ILE A 359 8.54 -37.94 7.29
CA ILE A 359 8.82 -39.31 7.73
C ILE A 359 7.56 -39.90 8.34
N THR A 360 7.04 -40.89 7.62
CA THR A 360 5.98 -41.79 8.01
C THR A 360 6.39 -42.69 9.19
N ARG A 361 5.50 -42.74 10.19
CA ARG A 361 5.10 -43.89 11.02
C ARG A 361 6.06 -45.09 11.12
N ILE A 362 6.55 -45.32 12.34
CA ILE A 362 6.82 -46.69 12.83
C ILE A 362 5.75 -47.06 13.85
N LYS A 363 5.03 -48.14 13.56
CA LYS A 363 4.09 -48.84 14.45
C LYS A 363 4.86 -49.49 15.62
N GLY A 364 4.32 -49.37 16.82
CA GLY A 364 4.79 -50.10 17.99
C GLY A 364 3.83 -49.98 19.17
N SER A 365 2.68 -50.64 19.07
CA SER A 365 1.75 -50.86 20.18
C SER A 365 2.42 -51.58 21.36
N LYS A 366 2.26 -51.07 22.58
CA LYS A 366 1.95 -51.87 23.78
C LYS A 366 1.44 -50.97 24.91
N LEU A 367 0.18 -51.17 25.25
CA LEU A 367 -0.39 -50.91 26.57
C LEU A 367 0.47 -51.57 27.66
N ILE A 368 0.59 -50.93 28.83
CA ILE A 368 0.41 -51.52 30.19
C ILE A 368 0.54 -50.41 31.26
N GLN A 369 -0.59 -50.19 31.95
CA GLN A 369 -0.87 -49.94 33.38
C GLN A 369 -0.18 -48.82 34.22
N LYS A 370 -1.07 -48.02 34.83
CA LYS A 370 -1.04 -47.31 36.14
C LYS A 370 -0.23 -48.04 37.26
N PRO A 371 0.30 -47.35 38.29
CA PRO A 371 -0.48 -46.73 39.40
C PRO A 371 -0.05 -45.28 39.75
N ALA A 372 -0.96 -44.37 40.11
CA ALA A 372 -1.54 -44.13 41.44
C ALA A 372 -0.50 -43.70 42.51
N PHE A 373 -0.45 -42.39 42.79
CA PHE A 373 -0.90 -41.77 44.04
C PHE A 373 -1.42 -40.37 43.73
#